data_AF-A0A0Q6C911-F1
#
_entry.id   AF-A0A0Q6C911-F1
#
_cell.length_a   1.000
_cell.length_b   1.000
_cell.length_c   1.000
_cell.angle_alpha   90.00
_cell.angle_beta   90.00
_cell.angle_gamma   90.00
#
_symmetry.space_group_name_H-M   'P 1'
#
loop_
_entity.id
_entity.type
_entity.pdbx_description
1 polymer ?
#
loop_
_entity_poly.entity_id
_entity_poly.type
_entity_poly.pdbx_seq_one_letter_code
_entity_poly.pdbx_strand_id
1 'polypeptide(L)'
;MMRHSRLDHRFVEHLPDDLDPGVLYISVAFGTASHSCCCGCGEEVVTPITPTDWRLTYDGETISLNPSVGNWSLACRSHYVIKAGRVIEAGPWSDEQIARERSRDQAAKARHYGNAVTKDHTAVALPPAPSPSVPSNNGLFDRIRDWFSVFGKERKP
;
A
#
# COMPACT_ATOMS: atom_id res chain seq x y z
N MET A 1 -1.38 -10.98 20.21
CA MET A 1 -1.21 -9.77 21.04
C MET A 1 -0.37 -8.75 20.30
N MET A 2 -0.96 -7.62 19.96
CA MET A 2 -0.27 -6.49 19.30
C MET A 2 0.72 -5.82 20.26
N ARG A 3 1.94 -5.55 19.79
CA ARG A 3 2.99 -4.87 20.57
C ARG A 3 2.73 -3.37 20.67
N HIS A 4 2.21 -2.78 19.61
CA HIS A 4 1.81 -1.38 19.54
C HIS A 4 0.28 -1.30 19.56
N SER A 5 -0.27 -0.84 20.68
CA SER A 5 -1.73 -0.72 20.90
C SER A 5 -2.28 0.67 20.53
N ARG A 6 -1.40 1.64 20.27
CA ARG A 6 -1.72 2.99 19.82
C ARG A 6 -0.67 3.44 18.82
N LEU A 7 -1.10 4.24 17.85
CA LEU A 7 -0.25 4.92 16.89
C LEU A 7 -0.40 6.43 17.06
N ASP A 8 0.73 7.13 17.09
CA ASP A 8 0.77 8.54 16.75
C ASP A 8 0.74 8.69 15.23
N HIS A 9 0.30 9.85 14.73
CA HIS A 9 0.27 10.11 13.30
C HIS A 9 1.16 11.30 12.95
N ARG A 10 1.81 11.22 11.79
CA ARG A 10 2.63 12.31 11.26
C ARG A 10 2.30 12.52 9.79
N PHE A 11 1.83 13.72 9.46
CA PHE A 11 1.73 14.14 8.08
C PHE A 11 3.12 14.52 7.58
N VAL A 12 3.52 13.89 6.48
CA VAL A 12 4.82 14.10 5.84
C VAL A 12 4.60 14.28 4.35
N GLU A 13 5.48 15.01 3.68
CA GLU A 13 5.44 15.07 2.22
C GLU A 13 5.93 13.74 1.63
N HIS A 14 7.10 13.29 2.07
CA HIS A 14 7.73 12.03 1.67
C HIS A 14 7.78 11.08 2.87
N LEU A 15 7.53 9.79 2.62
CA LEU A 15 7.72 8.76 3.66
C LEU A 15 9.21 8.67 4.01
N PRO A 16 9.57 8.52 5.30
CA PRO A 16 10.96 8.32 5.69
C PRO A 16 11.46 6.94 5.24
N ASP A 17 12.77 6.80 5.09
CA ASP A 17 13.40 5.51 4.75
C ASP A 17 13.23 4.49 5.87
N ASP A 18 13.26 4.95 7.13
CA ASP A 18 13.04 4.14 8.33
C ASP A 18 11.76 4.56 9.06
N LEU A 19 10.93 3.59 9.43
CA LEU A 19 9.65 3.82 10.10
C LEU A 19 9.78 3.62 11.62
N ASP A 20 9.53 4.69 12.38
CA ASP A 20 9.48 4.62 13.84
C ASP A 20 8.35 3.67 14.30
N PRO A 21 8.62 2.69 15.18
CA PRO A 21 7.58 1.84 15.75
C PRO A 21 6.54 2.67 16.51
N GLY A 22 5.26 2.44 16.23
CA GLY A 22 4.17 3.19 16.87
C GLY A 22 3.82 4.52 16.18
N VAL A 23 4.36 4.80 15.00
CA VAL A 23 4.02 6.00 14.22
C VAL A 23 3.42 5.61 12.86
N LEU A 24 2.30 6.25 12.52
CA LEU A 24 1.66 6.20 11.20
C LEU A 24 2.04 7.44 10.40
N TYR A 25 2.89 7.26 9.40
CA TYR A 25 3.28 8.32 8.47
C TYR A 25 2.27 8.40 7.34
N ILE A 26 1.80 9.61 7.05
CA ILE A 26 0.78 9.85 6.02
C ILE A 26 1.30 10.88 5.05
N SER A 27 1.41 10.49 3.79
CA SER A 27 1.61 11.42 2.68
C SER A 27 0.31 11.62 1.93
N VAL A 28 -0.29 12.80 2.10
CA VAL A 28 -1.46 13.21 1.34
C VAL A 28 -1.08 13.47 -0.12
N ALA A 29 0.12 14.02 -0.36
CA ALA A 29 0.63 14.31 -1.70
C ALA A 29 0.72 13.04 -2.58
N PHE A 30 1.14 11.92 -1.98
CA PHE A 30 1.25 10.64 -2.66
C PHE A 30 0.08 9.68 -2.39
N GLY A 31 -0.95 10.13 -1.66
CA GLY A 31 -2.13 9.33 -1.35
C GLY A 31 -1.80 8.00 -0.67
N THR A 32 -0.88 8.01 0.29
CA THR A 32 -0.41 6.78 0.95
C THR A 32 -0.14 7.00 2.44
N ALA A 33 -0.24 5.93 3.22
CA ALA A 33 0.20 5.88 4.60
C ALA A 33 1.07 4.65 4.83
N SER A 34 2.10 4.77 5.69
CA SER A 34 2.99 3.67 6.04
C SER A 34 3.32 3.67 7.53
N HIS A 35 3.48 2.47 8.10
CA HIS A 35 3.88 2.27 9.49
C HIS A 35 4.62 0.95 9.67
N SER A 36 5.46 0.86 10.72
CA SER A 36 6.02 -0.43 11.13
C SER A 36 4.93 -1.31 11.76
N CYS A 37 4.89 -2.58 11.37
CA CYS A 37 3.82 -3.51 11.73
C CYS A 37 3.54 -3.53 13.24
N CYS A 38 2.28 -3.31 13.61
CA CYS A 38 1.87 -3.17 15.02
C CYS A 38 2.05 -4.42 15.88
N CYS A 39 2.26 -5.60 15.26
CA CYS A 39 2.63 -6.79 16.02
C CYS A 39 4.06 -6.72 16.57
N GLY A 40 4.89 -5.79 16.07
CA GLY A 40 6.26 -5.57 16.50
C GLY A 40 7.32 -6.37 15.76
N CYS A 41 6.99 -6.94 14.59
CA CYS A 41 7.95 -7.68 13.76
C CYS A 41 8.91 -6.78 12.96
N GLY A 42 8.67 -5.47 12.93
CA GLY A 42 9.54 -4.50 12.25
C GLY A 42 9.20 -4.26 10.77
N GLU A 43 8.51 -5.19 10.12
CA GLU A 43 8.10 -5.09 8.71
C GLU A 43 7.29 -3.83 8.41
N GLU A 44 7.57 -3.20 7.27
CA GLU A 44 6.82 -2.07 6.76
C GLU A 44 5.43 -2.51 6.28
N VAL A 45 4.42 -1.71 6.63
CA VAL A 45 3.05 -1.88 6.18
C VAL A 45 2.61 -0.63 5.45
N VAL A 46 2.36 -0.77 4.15
CA VAL A 46 1.87 0.31 3.29
C VAL A 46 0.36 0.19 3.12
N THR A 47 -0.34 1.31 3.28
CA THR A 47 -1.80 1.46 3.14
C THR A 47 -2.11 2.59 2.15
N PRO A 48 -2.22 2.28 0.84
CA PRO A 48 -2.63 3.26 -0.15
C PRO A 48 -4.00 3.86 0.16
N ILE A 49 -4.09 5.19 0.16
CA ILE A 49 -5.30 5.96 0.44
C ILE A 49 -5.97 6.28 -0.88
N THR A 50 -6.55 5.25 -1.51
CA THR A 50 -7.23 5.37 -2.81
C THR A 50 -8.72 5.04 -2.67
N PRO A 51 -9.57 5.41 -3.66
CA PRO A 51 -10.98 5.06 -3.64
C PRO A 51 -11.29 3.55 -3.53
N THR A 52 -10.33 2.68 -3.88
CA THR A 52 -10.49 1.22 -3.93
C THR A 52 -9.71 0.48 -2.85
N ASP A 53 -8.85 1.15 -2.10
CA ASP A 53 -7.96 0.56 -1.10
C ASP A 53 -8.38 1.02 0.32
N TRP A 54 -7.53 1.74 1.04
CA TRP A 54 -7.84 2.26 2.37
C TRP A 54 -8.45 3.65 2.32
N ARG A 55 -9.44 3.87 3.18
CA ARG A 55 -9.98 5.18 3.54
C ARG A 55 -9.32 5.63 4.83
N LEU A 56 -8.71 6.80 4.78
CA LEU A 56 -8.23 7.52 5.95
C LEU A 56 -9.29 8.54 6.41
N THR A 57 -9.54 8.57 7.71
CA THR A 57 -10.33 9.63 8.37
C THR A 57 -9.45 10.34 9.40
N TYR A 58 -9.45 11.67 9.37
CA TYR A 58 -8.80 12.55 10.34
C TYR A 58 -9.82 13.52 10.92
N ASP A 59 -9.93 13.59 12.24
CA ASP A 59 -10.86 14.48 12.95
C ASP A 59 -10.20 15.72 13.57
N GLY A 60 -8.91 15.93 13.32
CA GLY A 60 -8.11 17.00 13.92
C GLY A 60 -7.27 16.56 15.13
N GLU A 61 -7.49 15.35 15.66
CA GLU A 61 -6.76 14.80 16.79
C GLU A 61 -6.28 13.37 16.52
N THR A 62 -7.10 12.55 15.87
CA THR A 62 -6.85 11.12 15.68
C THR A 62 -7.12 10.64 14.25
N ILE A 63 -6.49 9.53 13.89
CA ILE A 63 -6.63 8.88 12.59
C ILE A 63 -7.35 7.54 12.72
N SER A 64 -8.18 7.22 11.73
CA SER A 64 -8.71 5.87 11.50
C SER A 64 -8.42 5.41 10.07
N LEU A 65 -8.16 4.12 9.90
CA LEU A 65 -8.06 3.46 8.59
C LEU A 65 -9.17 2.43 8.44
N ASN A 66 -9.74 2.35 7.24
CA ASN A 66 -10.78 1.39 6.88
C ASN A 66 -10.56 0.93 5.43
N PRO A 67 -10.47 -0.38 5.11
CA PRO A 67 -10.71 -1.54 5.97
C PRO A 67 -9.59 -1.80 6.99
N SER A 68 -9.69 -2.93 7.69
CA SER A 68 -8.63 -3.45 8.54
C SER A 68 -7.33 -3.67 7.75
N VAL A 69 -6.23 -3.81 8.49
CA VAL A 69 -4.91 -4.12 7.96
C VAL A 69 -4.65 -5.61 8.17
N GLY A 70 -4.62 -6.38 7.07
CA GLY A 70 -4.35 -7.81 7.07
C GLY A 70 -3.01 -8.14 6.40
N ASN A 71 -2.03 -8.56 7.19
CA ASN A 71 -0.66 -8.81 6.73
C ASN A 71 -0.42 -10.27 6.33
N TRP A 72 -1.33 -10.84 5.53
CA TRP A 72 -1.34 -12.27 5.20
C TRP A 72 -0.13 -12.74 4.36
N SER A 73 0.56 -11.81 3.69
CA SER A 73 1.80 -12.06 2.96
C SER A 73 3.05 -12.02 3.84
N LEU A 74 2.96 -11.45 5.05
CA LEU A 74 4.07 -11.39 6.00
C LEU A 74 4.10 -12.65 6.87
N ALA A 75 5.28 -12.99 7.39
CA ALA A 75 5.45 -14.13 8.28
C ALA A 75 4.59 -14.02 9.56
N CYS A 76 4.35 -12.79 10.04
CA CYS A 76 3.57 -12.55 11.27
C CYS A 76 2.05 -12.75 11.09
N ARG A 77 1.53 -12.66 9.85
CA ARG A 77 0.10 -12.78 9.53
C ARG A 77 -0.83 -11.96 10.43
N SER A 78 -0.33 -10.83 10.94
CA SER A 78 -1.07 -10.00 11.89
C SER A 78 -2.30 -9.38 11.23
N HIS A 79 -3.39 -9.26 11.99
CA HIS A 79 -4.62 -8.59 11.53
C HIS A 79 -5.12 -7.63 12.60
N TYR A 80 -5.36 -6.37 12.22
CA TYR A 80 -5.80 -5.33 13.15
C TYR A 80 -6.57 -4.21 12.46
N VAL A 81 -7.31 -3.46 13.25
CA VAL A 81 -8.01 -2.23 12.86
C VAL A 81 -7.32 -1.05 13.51
N ILE A 82 -7.10 0.03 12.75
CA ILE A 82 -6.65 1.32 13.30
C ILE A 82 -7.87 2.24 13.40
N LYS A 83 -8.29 2.55 14.63
CA LYS A 83 -9.47 3.38 14.90
C LYS A 83 -9.18 4.40 15.99
N ALA A 84 -9.34 5.68 15.68
CA ALA A 84 -9.05 6.81 16.58
C ALA A 84 -7.66 6.68 17.25
N GLY A 85 -6.65 6.38 16.42
CA GLY A 85 -5.26 6.12 16.83
C GLY A 85 -5.03 4.82 17.60
N ARG A 86 -6.07 4.03 17.91
CA ARG A 86 -5.92 2.74 18.62
C ARG A 86 -5.75 1.60 17.63
N VAL A 87 -4.88 0.66 17.97
CA VAL A 87 -4.71 -0.61 17.25
C VAL A 87 -5.53 -1.66 17.97
N ILE A 88 -6.55 -2.18 17.30
CA ILE A 88 -7.46 -3.19 17.81
C ILE A 88 -7.15 -4.50 17.07
N GLU A 89 -6.69 -5.51 17.80
CA GLU A 89 -6.45 -6.84 17.23
C GLU A 89 -7.75 -7.39 16.66
N ALA A 90 -7.69 -7.79 15.39
CA ALA A 90 -8.82 -8.40 14.70
C ALA A 90 -8.54 -9.89 14.55
N GLY A 91 -9.57 -10.72 14.75
CA GLY A 91 -9.44 -12.17 14.67
C GLY A 91 -8.91 -12.63 13.30
N PRO A 92 -8.25 -13.79 13.21
CA PRO A 92 -7.74 -14.30 11.94
C PRO A 92 -8.88 -14.50 10.94
N TRP A 93 -8.60 -14.22 9.67
CA TRP A 93 -9.48 -14.59 8.58
C TRP A 93 -9.11 -15.99 8.08
N SER A 94 -10.11 -16.75 7.67
CA SER A 94 -9.89 -17.98 6.91
C SER A 94 -9.32 -17.66 5.53
N ASP A 95 -8.63 -18.62 4.91
CA ASP A 95 -8.12 -18.46 3.55
C ASP A 95 -9.22 -18.11 2.55
N GLU A 96 -10.44 -18.60 2.78
CA GLU A 96 -11.62 -18.26 1.98
C GLU A 96 -12.03 -16.79 2.14
N GLN A 97 -12.01 -16.26 3.37
CA GLN A 97 -12.28 -14.84 3.63
C GLN A 97 -11.23 -13.95 2.97
N ILE A 98 -9.95 -14.34 3.04
CA ILE A 98 -8.85 -13.63 2.38
C ILE A 98 -9.03 -13.65 0.86
N ALA A 99 -9.36 -14.81 0.28
CA ALA A 99 -9.57 -14.94 -1.17
C ALA A 99 -10.77 -14.11 -1.67
N ARG A 100 -11.86 -14.10 -0.89
CA ARG A 100 -13.04 -13.29 -1.20
C ARG A 100 -12.72 -11.79 -1.19
N GLU A 101 -12.00 -11.30 -0.18
CA GLU A 101 -11.63 -9.88 -0.13
C GLU A 101 -10.67 -9.51 -1.27
N ARG A 102 -9.67 -10.35 -1.56
CA ARG A 102 -8.76 -10.13 -2.71
C ARG A 102 -9.53 -10.04 -4.03
N SER A 103 -10.52 -10.91 -4.24
CA SER A 103 -11.37 -10.89 -5.44
C SER A 103 -12.21 -9.61 -5.51
N ARG A 104 -12.78 -9.18 -4.38
CA ARG A 104 -13.52 -7.92 -4.28
C ARG A 104 -12.63 -6.72 -4.59
N ASP A 105 -11.42 -6.67 -4.05
CA ASP A 105 -10.45 -5.59 -4.29
C ASP A 105 -10.06 -5.53 -5.77
N GLN A 106 -9.75 -6.68 -6.38
CA GLN A 106 -9.45 -6.77 -7.80
C GLN A 106 -10.62 -6.29 -8.66
N ALA A 107 -11.85 -6.69 -8.33
CA ALA A 107 -13.05 -6.24 -9.03
C ALA A 107 -13.30 -4.73 -8.86
N ALA A 108 -13.08 -4.19 -7.66
CA ALA A 108 -13.21 -2.76 -7.39
C ALA A 108 -12.20 -1.94 -8.20
N LYS A 109 -10.93 -2.38 -8.23
CA LYS A 109 -9.87 -1.78 -9.06
C LYS A 109 -10.20 -1.87 -10.54
N ALA A 110 -10.65 -3.03 -11.03
CA ALA A 110 -11.04 -3.21 -12.42
C ALA A 110 -12.21 -2.30 -12.82
N ARG A 111 -13.21 -2.11 -11.95
CA ARG A 111 -14.33 -1.20 -12.22
C ARG A 111 -13.90 0.27 -12.24
N HIS A 112 -13.00 0.67 -11.35
CA HIS A 112 -12.57 2.05 -11.22
C HIS A 112 -11.57 2.46 -12.31
N TYR A 113 -10.61 1.59 -12.64
CA TYR A 113 -9.52 1.88 -13.57
C TYR A 113 -9.67 1.21 -14.95
N GLY A 114 -10.49 0.17 -15.09
CA GLY A 114 -10.59 -0.63 -16.33
C GLY A 114 -11.13 0.12 -17.55
N ASN A 115 -11.85 1.23 -17.36
CA ASN A 115 -12.30 2.09 -18.47
C ASN A 115 -11.25 3.14 -18.91
N ALA A 116 -10.13 3.28 -18.20
CA ALA A 116 -9.09 4.25 -18.54
C ALA A 116 -8.08 3.72 -19.58
N VAL A 117 -8.06 2.41 -19.85
CA VAL A 117 -7.03 1.75 -20.69
C VAL A 117 -7.45 1.58 -22.15
N THR A 118 -8.69 1.93 -22.55
CA THR A 118 -9.20 1.71 -23.93
C THR A 118 -9.11 2.92 -24.86
N LYS A 119 -8.43 4.00 -24.46
CA LYS A 119 -8.12 5.14 -25.33
C LYS A 119 -6.62 5.43 -25.33
N ASP A 120 -5.86 4.59 -26.03
CA ASP A 120 -4.61 4.92 -26.75
C ASP A 120 -3.69 3.70 -26.83
N HIS A 121 -3.98 2.79 -27.77
CA HIS A 121 -2.96 1.87 -28.29
C HIS A 121 -3.15 1.72 -29.79
N THR A 122 -2.72 2.74 -30.56
CA THR A 122 -2.29 2.51 -31.94
C THR A 122 -0.98 1.75 -31.88
N ALA A 123 -1.01 0.50 -32.34
CA ALA A 123 0.11 -0.41 -32.32
C ALA A 123 1.29 0.10 -33.15
N VAL A 124 2.48 0.11 -32.56
CA VAL A 124 3.74 0.09 -33.31
C VAL A 124 4.60 -1.02 -32.72
N ALA A 125 4.87 -2.04 -33.55
CA ALA A 125 5.71 -3.18 -33.23
C ALA A 125 7.19 -2.77 -33.17
N LEU A 126 7.94 -3.32 -32.20
CA LEU A 126 9.41 -3.20 -32.11
C LEU A 126 10.07 -4.55 -32.40
N PRO A 127 11.19 -4.59 -33.15
CA PRO A 127 11.97 -5.79 -33.43
C PRO A 127 12.84 -6.23 -32.22
N PRO A 128 13.39 -7.47 -32.20
CA PRO A 128 13.97 -8.07 -31.00
C PRO A 128 15.36 -7.51 -30.64
N ALA A 129 15.61 -7.34 -29.34
CA ALA A 129 16.90 -6.91 -28.78
C ALA A 129 17.82 -8.09 -28.43
N PRO A 130 19.16 -7.94 -28.50
CA PRO A 130 20.12 -8.92 -27.97
C PRO A 130 20.53 -8.64 -26.51
N SER A 131 20.77 -9.73 -25.75
CA SER A 131 21.42 -9.79 -24.41
C SER A 131 22.95 -9.53 -24.51
N PRO A 132 23.75 -9.20 -23.45
CA PRO A 132 23.77 -9.85 -22.12
C PRO A 132 24.28 -9.05 -20.87
N SER A 133 24.29 -9.77 -19.72
CA SER A 133 25.18 -9.70 -18.53
C SER A 133 24.72 -8.98 -17.22
N VAL A 134 24.99 -9.67 -16.10
CA VAL A 134 24.72 -9.43 -14.65
C VAL A 134 26.12 -9.35 -13.99
N PRO A 135 26.45 -8.54 -12.94
CA PRO A 135 25.76 -8.56 -11.63
C PRO A 135 25.78 -7.27 -10.74
N SER A 136 24.90 -7.21 -9.73
CA SER A 136 25.21 -6.87 -8.31
C SER A 136 23.94 -6.61 -7.50
N ASN A 137 23.95 -7.06 -6.23
CA ASN A 137 22.96 -6.79 -5.18
C ASN A 137 22.53 -5.32 -5.11
N ASN A 138 21.22 -5.09 -5.01
CA ASN A 138 20.62 -4.13 -4.10
C ASN A 138 19.11 -4.35 -3.97
N GLY A 139 18.58 -3.91 -2.83
CA GLY A 139 17.27 -4.27 -2.31
C GLY A 139 16.08 -3.94 -3.21
N LEU A 140 14.94 -4.43 -2.73
CA LEU A 140 13.58 -4.50 -3.29
C LEU A 140 12.97 -3.18 -3.83
N PHE A 141 13.77 -2.14 -4.11
CA PHE A 141 13.35 -0.90 -4.77
C PHE A 141 13.01 -1.09 -6.26
N ASP A 142 13.49 -2.16 -6.89
CA ASP A 142 13.21 -2.45 -8.30
C ASP A 142 11.78 -2.93 -8.58
N ARG A 143 10.99 -3.27 -7.55
CA ARG A 143 9.58 -3.70 -7.73
C ARG A 143 8.57 -2.55 -7.64
N ILE A 144 9.03 -1.34 -7.36
CA ILE A 144 8.21 -0.12 -7.31
C ILE A 144 8.26 0.64 -8.66
N ARG A 145 9.32 0.47 -9.45
CA ARG A 145 9.47 1.12 -10.76
C ARG A 145 8.45 0.63 -11.81
N ASP A 146 7.98 -0.60 -11.67
CA ASP A 146 6.93 -1.17 -12.54
C ASP A 146 5.54 -0.58 -12.25
N TRP A 147 5.35 0.08 -11.10
CA TRP A 147 4.10 0.79 -10.78
C TRP A 147 4.17 2.28 -11.17
N PHE A 148 5.34 2.92 -11.02
CA PHE A 148 5.55 4.32 -11.40
C PHE A 148 5.57 4.57 -12.92
N SER A 149 5.79 3.54 -13.75
CA SER A 149 5.76 3.68 -15.22
C SER A 149 4.35 3.90 -15.79
N VAL A 150 3.29 3.78 -14.97
CA VAL A 150 1.88 3.99 -15.38
C VAL A 150 1.36 5.40 -15.06
N PHE A 151 2.03 6.17 -14.19
CA PHE A 151 1.53 7.48 -13.71
C PHE A 151 2.44 8.68 -13.94
N GLY A 152 3.56 8.51 -14.64
CA GLY A 152 4.51 9.60 -14.92
C GLY A 152 4.59 9.98 -16.39
N LYS A 153 3.59 10.71 -16.93
CA LYS A 153 3.87 11.59 -18.08
C LYS A 153 3.15 12.94 -17.91
N GLU A 154 3.97 13.92 -17.57
CA GLU A 154 3.66 15.33 -17.41
C GLU A 154 2.94 15.89 -18.65
N ARG A 155 1.83 16.60 -18.41
CA ARG A 155 1.30 17.59 -19.36
C ARG A 155 1.85 18.95 -18.95
N LYS A 156 2.71 19.54 -19.78
CA LYS A 156 2.95 21.00 -19.82
C LYS A 156 2.22 21.56 -21.06
N PRO A 157 1.84 22.85 -21.03
CA PRO A 157 0.70 23.42 -21.75
C PRO A 157 0.84 23.39 -23.27
#